data_AF-A0A378BJH7-F1
#
_entry.id   AF-A0A378BJH7-F1
#
_cell.length_a   1.000
_cell.length_b   1.000
_cell.length_c   1.000
_cell.angle_alpha   90.00
_cell.angle_beta   90.00
_cell.angle_gamma   90.00
#
_symmetry.space_group_name_H-M   'P 1'
#
loop_
_entity.id
_entity.type
_entity.pdbx_description
1 polymer ?
#
loop_
_entity_poly.entity_id
_entity_poly.type
_entity_poly.pdbx_seq_one_letter_code
_entity_poly.pdbx_strand_id
1 'polypeptide(L)'
;MLVEGAGGWFTPLSDSLTFADWAQAEQLPVILVVGVKLGCINHAMLTAQAVRQAGLPLAGWIANDVQPPGKRHAEYLATLKNRLAAPFLGEIPWLADIAQRDDLGQYLDLRALDPALSTAPAAAHPAP
;
A
#
# COMPACT_ATOMS: atom_id res chain seq x y z
N MET A 1 -15.33 1.11 -2.17
CA MET A 1 -14.99 1.90 -0.98
C MET A 1 -13.49 1.81 -0.77
N LEU A 2 -12.82 2.91 -0.48
CA LEU A 2 -11.39 2.95 -0.16
C LEU A 2 -11.25 3.51 1.26
N VAL A 3 -10.41 2.89 2.08
CA VAL A 3 -10.06 3.41 3.41
C VAL A 3 -8.58 3.74 3.40
N GLU A 4 -8.25 4.97 3.79
CA GLU A 4 -6.88 5.39 4.05
C GLU A 4 -6.63 5.33 5.55
N GLY A 5 -5.51 4.73 5.97
CA GLY A 5 -5.04 4.85 7.35
C GLY A 5 -4.42 6.22 7.61
N ALA A 6 -3.78 6.39 8.76
CA ALA A 6 -2.90 7.54 9.02
C ALA A 6 -1.47 7.06 9.27
N GLY A 7 -0.51 7.55 8.49
CA GLY A 7 0.90 7.18 8.65
C GLY A 7 1.23 5.76 8.17
N GLY A 8 1.93 4.98 9.00
CA GLY A 8 2.37 3.62 8.68
C GLY A 8 1.48 2.53 9.27
N TRP A 9 1.84 1.27 8.99
CA TRP A 9 1.06 0.09 9.39
C TRP A 9 0.76 0.01 10.90
N PHE A 10 1.76 0.29 11.74
CA PHE A 10 1.65 0.24 13.20
C PHE A 10 1.39 1.61 13.85
N THR A 11 0.80 2.56 13.12
CA THR A 11 0.42 3.84 13.73
C THR A 11 -0.56 3.60 14.88
N PRO A 12 -0.28 4.11 16.10
CA PRO A 12 -1.19 3.96 17.24
C PRO A 12 -2.50 4.73 17.03
N LEU A 13 -3.61 4.08 17.36
CA LEU A 13 -4.95 4.67 17.51
C LEU A 13 -5.23 5.03 18.97
N SER A 14 -4.67 4.25 19.89
CA SER A 14 -4.68 4.47 21.34
C SER A 14 -3.41 3.87 21.95
N ASP A 15 -3.30 3.90 23.28
CA ASP A 15 -2.20 3.26 24.00
C ASP A 15 -2.15 1.73 23.83
N SER A 16 -3.25 1.11 23.39
CA SER A 16 -3.39 -0.35 23.26
C SER A 16 -3.78 -0.84 21.87
N LEU A 17 -4.07 0.07 20.92
CA LEU A 17 -4.53 -0.27 19.58
C LEU A 17 -3.71 0.45 18.51
N THR A 18 -3.49 -0.23 17.39
CA THR A 18 -2.88 0.30 16.18
C THR A 18 -3.82 0.16 14.98
N PHE A 19 -3.51 0.85 13.88
CA PHE A 19 -4.22 0.63 12.61
C PHE A 19 -4.15 -0.81 12.11
N ALA A 20 -3.07 -1.54 12.40
CA ALA A 20 -2.94 -2.95 12.06
C ALA A 20 -4.01 -3.80 12.76
N ASP A 21 -4.28 -3.53 14.04
CA ASP A 21 -5.29 -4.25 14.83
C ASP A 21 -6.70 -4.01 14.27
N TRP A 22 -7.00 -2.77 13.90
CA TRP A 22 -8.28 -2.44 13.25
C TRP A 22 -8.42 -3.08 11.87
N ALA A 23 -7.40 -2.97 11.01
CA ALA A 23 -7.42 -3.60 9.68
C ALA A 23 -7.56 -5.13 9.78
N GLN A 24 -6.97 -5.74 10.80
CA GLN A 24 -7.12 -7.17 11.10
C GLN A 24 -8.55 -7.49 11.56
N ALA A 25 -9.14 -6.70 12.47
CA ALA A 25 -10.51 -6.91 12.93
C ALA A 25 -11.53 -6.84 11.77
N GLU A 26 -11.31 -5.93 10.83
CA GLU A 26 -12.16 -5.74 9.65
C GLU A 26 -11.82 -6.68 8.48
N GLN A 27 -10.78 -7.51 8.61
CA GLN A 27 -10.31 -8.43 7.57
C GLN A 27 -10.08 -7.75 6.21
N LEU A 28 -9.55 -6.52 6.22
CA LEU A 28 -9.43 -5.72 5.00
C LEU A 28 -8.20 -6.13 4.17
N PRO A 29 -8.36 -6.35 2.86
CA PRO A 29 -7.22 -6.45 1.96
C PRO A 29 -6.43 -5.15 1.92
N VAL A 30 -5.10 -5.26 1.91
CA VAL A 30 -4.19 -4.12 2.01
C VAL A 30 -3.57 -3.78 0.66
N ILE A 31 -3.53 -2.51 0.31
CA ILE A 31 -2.69 -1.98 -0.78
C ILE A 31 -1.52 -1.22 -0.16
N LEU A 32 -0.29 -1.56 -0.54
CA LEU A 32 0.92 -0.89 -0.07
C LEU A 32 1.37 0.20 -1.04
N VAL A 33 1.46 1.45 -0.59
CA VAL A 33 2.08 2.53 -1.37
C VAL A 33 3.56 2.66 -1.00
N VAL A 34 4.44 2.47 -1.97
CA VAL A 34 5.90 2.53 -1.79
C VAL A 34 6.44 3.82 -2.40
N GLY A 35 6.88 4.76 -1.56
CA GLY A 35 7.62 5.93 -2.01
C GLY A 35 9.01 5.53 -2.52
N VAL A 36 9.30 5.71 -3.81
CA VAL A 36 10.54 5.24 -4.45
C VAL A 36 11.72 6.15 -4.09
N LYS A 37 12.48 5.73 -3.08
CA LYS A 37 13.71 6.40 -2.60
C LYS A 37 14.61 5.42 -1.85
N LEU A 38 15.83 5.83 -1.51
CA LEU A 38 16.73 5.02 -0.69
C LEU A 38 16.03 4.56 0.60
N GLY A 39 16.15 3.26 0.90
CA GLY A 39 15.49 2.61 2.03
C GLY A 39 14.10 2.02 1.74
N CYS A 40 13.47 2.36 0.60
CA CYS A 40 12.10 1.90 0.30
C CYS A 40 11.98 0.37 0.22
N ILE A 41 13.00 -0.33 -0.28
CA ILE A 41 13.01 -1.80 -0.36
C ILE A 41 12.87 -2.41 1.04
N ASN A 42 13.66 -1.93 2.01
CA ASN A 42 13.58 -2.43 3.38
C ASN A 42 12.21 -2.18 3.99
N HIS A 43 11.71 -0.95 3.90
CA HIS A 43 10.39 -0.60 4.45
C HIS A 43 9.26 -1.41 3.79
N ALA A 44 9.27 -1.53 2.47
CA ALA A 44 8.26 -2.29 1.75
C ALA A 44 8.24 -3.76 2.18
N MET A 45 9.42 -4.38 2.34
CA MET A 45 9.52 -5.76 2.80
C MET A 45 9.07 -5.94 4.25
N LEU A 46 9.46 -5.04 5.15
CA LEU A 46 9.03 -5.07 6.56
C LEU A 46 7.51 -4.91 6.66
N THR A 47 6.93 -3.95 5.93
CA THR A 47 5.48 -3.73 5.93
C THR A 47 4.73 -4.92 5.31
N ALA A 48 5.18 -5.44 4.17
CA ALA A 48 4.56 -6.60 3.53
C ALA A 48 4.60 -7.84 4.44
N GLN A 49 5.72 -8.05 5.16
CA GLN A 49 5.82 -9.12 6.13
C GLN A 49 4.84 -8.93 7.30
N ALA A 50 4.71 -7.71 7.83
CA ALA A 50 3.80 -7.40 8.93
C ALA A 50 2.33 -7.62 8.53
N VAL A 51 1.92 -7.18 7.33
CA VAL A 51 0.58 -7.44 6.78
C VAL A 51 0.30 -8.93 6.70
N ARG A 52 1.24 -9.71 6.15
CA ARG A 52 1.09 -11.17 6.05
C ARG A 52 1.03 -11.84 7.42
N GLN A 53 1.81 -11.38 8.40
CA GLN A 53 1.79 -11.90 9.76
C GLN A 53 0.48 -11.59 10.49
N ALA A 54 -0.19 -10.48 10.15
CA ALA A 54 -1.55 -10.18 10.60
C ALA A 54 -2.62 -11.07 9.95
N GLY A 55 -2.24 -11.98 9.04
CA GLY A 55 -3.17 -12.87 8.34
C GLY A 55 -3.94 -12.17 7.22
N LEU A 56 -3.54 -10.96 6.84
CA LEU A 56 -4.24 -10.17 5.82
C LEU A 56 -3.59 -10.34 4.44
N PRO A 57 -4.40 -10.31 3.36
CA PRO A 57 -3.88 -10.33 2.01
C PRO A 57 -3.30 -8.96 1.62
N LEU A 58 -2.07 -8.97 1.10
CA LEU A 58 -1.52 -7.83 0.37
C LEU A 58 -2.04 -7.88 -1.06
N ALA A 59 -3.16 -7.19 -1.31
CA ALA A 59 -3.90 -7.23 -2.57
C ALA A 59 -3.14 -6.60 -3.75
N GLY A 60 -2.22 -5.69 -3.46
CA GLY A 60 -1.36 -5.07 -4.46
C GLY A 60 -0.46 -4.02 -3.87
N TRP A 61 0.38 -3.42 -4.71
CA TRP A 61 1.22 -2.30 -4.32
C TRP A 61 1.41 -1.30 -5.46
N ILE A 62 1.67 -0.05 -5.08
CA ILE A 62 1.83 1.10 -5.97
C ILE A 62 3.23 1.68 -5.75
N ALA A 63 3.96 1.96 -6.82
CA ALA A 63 5.15 2.80 -6.76
C ALA A 63 4.74 4.28 -6.85
N ASN A 64 5.27 5.12 -5.98
CA ASN A 64 5.07 6.56 -6.03
C ASN A 64 6.42 7.27 -6.05
N ASP A 65 6.70 7.99 -7.12
CA ASP A 65 7.92 8.76 -7.28
C ASP A 65 7.84 10.07 -6.48
N VAL A 66 8.30 10.03 -5.24
CA VAL A 66 8.26 11.17 -4.30
C VAL A 66 9.34 12.22 -4.57
N GLN A 67 10.24 11.96 -5.52
CA GLN A 67 11.33 12.83 -5.92
C GLN A 67 11.68 12.55 -7.39
N PRO A 68 12.38 13.47 -8.09
CA PRO A 68 12.85 13.22 -9.45
C PRO A 68 13.59 11.87 -9.57
N PRO A 69 13.32 11.06 -10.61
CA PRO A 69 13.93 9.75 -10.76
C PRO A 69 15.46 9.83 -10.79
N GLY A 70 16.11 9.10 -9.89
CA GLY A 70 17.56 8.95 -9.87
C GLY A 70 18.04 7.88 -10.87
N LYS A 71 19.36 7.81 -11.09
CA LYS A 71 19.99 6.87 -12.05
C LYS A 71 19.61 5.39 -11.86
N ARG A 72 19.27 4.98 -10.63
CA ARG A 72 18.99 3.58 -10.25
C ARG A 72 17.51 3.27 -10.11
N HIS A 73 16.62 4.19 -10.51
CA HIS A 73 15.17 4.05 -10.34
C HIS A 73 14.63 2.71 -10.90
N ALA A 74 15.04 2.35 -12.12
CA ALA A 74 14.67 1.07 -12.73
C ALA A 74 15.12 -0.16 -11.91
N GLU A 75 16.30 -0.12 -11.28
CA GLU A 75 16.80 -1.20 -10.42
C GLU A 75 16.00 -1.32 -9.12
N TYR A 76 15.58 -0.20 -8.52
CA TYR A 76 14.68 -0.20 -7.36
C TYR A 76 13.35 -0.84 -7.73
N LEU A 77 12.74 -0.41 -8.83
CA LEU A 77 11.45 -0.92 -9.28
C LEU A 77 11.51 -2.41 -9.60
N ALA A 78 12.56 -2.86 -10.30
CA ALA A 78 12.78 -4.28 -10.58
C ALA A 78 12.94 -5.10 -9.28
N THR A 79 13.67 -4.57 -8.30
CA THR A 79 13.85 -5.24 -7.01
C THR A 79 12.52 -5.36 -6.26
N LEU A 80 11.72 -4.29 -6.20
CA LEU A 80 10.42 -4.30 -5.54
C LEU A 80 9.47 -5.30 -6.22
N LYS A 81 9.38 -5.29 -7.56
CA LYS A 81 8.59 -6.25 -8.35
C LYS A 81 8.97 -7.71 -8.08
N ASN A 82 10.27 -7.99 -7.92
CA ASN A 82 10.75 -9.35 -7.65
C ASN A 82 10.54 -9.81 -6.20
N ARG A 83 10.45 -8.87 -5.24
CA ARG A 83 10.44 -9.19 -3.81
C ARG A 83 9.06 -9.13 -3.17
N LEU A 84 8.17 -8.27 -3.67
CA LEU A 84 6.80 -8.15 -3.20
C LEU A 84 5.94 -9.21 -3.87
N ALA A 85 5.46 -10.17 -3.09
CA ALA A 85 4.54 -11.21 -3.55
C ALA A 85 3.09 -10.69 -3.65
N ALA A 86 2.89 -9.61 -4.41
CA ALA A 86 1.61 -8.97 -4.66
C ALA A 86 1.60 -8.28 -6.04
N PRO A 87 0.44 -8.13 -6.68
CA PRO A 87 0.32 -7.42 -7.95
C PRO A 87 0.91 -6.01 -7.91
N PHE A 88 1.72 -5.67 -8.90
CA PHE A 88 2.15 -4.30 -9.13
C PHE A 88 1.03 -3.56 -9.88
N LEU A 89 0.38 -2.61 -9.20
CA LEU A 89 -0.79 -1.91 -9.74
C LEU A 89 -0.39 -0.74 -10.63
N GLY A 90 0.83 -0.22 -10.51
CA GLY A 90 1.28 0.90 -11.32
C GLY A 90 2.28 1.80 -10.61
N GLU A 91 2.75 2.79 -11.36
CA GLU A 91 3.71 3.78 -10.91
C GLU A 91 3.18 5.18 -11.19
N ILE A 92 3.03 5.97 -10.14
CA ILE A 92 2.69 7.38 -10.23
C ILE A 92 4.02 8.14 -10.36
N PRO A 93 4.28 8.84 -11.48
CA PRO A 93 5.54 9.52 -11.73
C PRO A 93 5.71 10.74 -10.81
N TRP A 94 6.92 11.29 -10.77
CA TRP A 94 7.17 12.52 -10.04
C TRP A 94 6.49 13.70 -10.75
N LEU A 95 5.51 14.31 -10.07
CA LEU A 95 4.73 15.45 -10.57
C LEU A 95 5.17 16.73 -9.85
N ALA A 96 5.86 17.59 -10.59
CA ALA A 96 6.41 18.84 -10.08
C ALA A 96 5.32 19.91 -9.85
N ASP A 97 4.29 19.90 -10.70
CA ASP A 97 3.21 20.87 -10.69
C ASP A 97 1.90 20.21 -10.22
N ILE A 98 1.12 20.96 -9.45
CA ILE A 98 -0.21 20.54 -9.01
C ILE A 98 -1.18 20.40 -10.20
N ALA A 99 -0.97 21.18 -11.28
CA ALA A 99 -1.76 21.07 -12.50
C ALA A 99 -1.54 19.75 -13.25
N GLN A 100 -0.42 19.04 -12.99
CA GLN A 100 -0.16 17.73 -13.58
C GLN A 100 -0.89 16.59 -12.85
N ARG A 101 -1.71 16.92 -11.84
CA ARG A 101 -2.44 15.95 -11.01
C ARG A 101 -3.87 15.69 -11.48
N ASP A 102 -4.26 16.27 -12.61
CA ASP A 102 -5.53 15.98 -13.24
C ASP A 102 -5.45 14.59 -13.89
N ASP A 103 -6.21 13.63 -13.34
CA ASP A 103 -6.26 12.21 -13.71
C ASP A 103 -5.00 11.38 -13.38
N LEU A 104 -4.76 11.14 -12.08
CA LEU A 104 -3.77 10.16 -11.62
C LEU A 104 -4.21 8.69 -11.81
N GLY A 105 -5.49 8.46 -12.12
CA GLY A 105 -6.05 7.12 -12.28
C GLY A 105 -5.42 6.37 -13.45
N GLN A 106 -5.02 7.09 -14.50
CA GLN A 106 -4.36 6.52 -15.69
C GLN A 106 -3.08 5.74 -15.40
N TYR A 107 -2.43 5.99 -14.26
CA TYR A 107 -1.19 5.32 -13.87
C TYR A 107 -1.42 3.97 -13.20
N LEU A 108 -2.66 3.62 -12.87
CA LEU A 108 -3.00 2.45 -12.08
C LEU A 108 -3.88 1.47 -12.85
N ASP A 109 -3.50 0.20 -12.88
CA ASP A 109 -4.28 -0.91 -13.40
C ASP A 109 -4.96 -1.68 -12.26
N LEU A 110 -6.20 -1.30 -11.96
CA LEU A 110 -7.00 -1.94 -10.91
C LEU A 110 -7.55 -3.32 -11.32
N ARG A 111 -7.43 -3.73 -12.59
CA ARG A 111 -7.88 -5.06 -13.04
C ARG A 111 -7.04 -6.19 -12.45
N ALA A 112 -5.85 -5.86 -11.94
CA ALA A 112 -4.98 -6.79 -11.25
C ALA A 112 -5.42 -7.10 -9.81
N LEU A 113 -6.40 -6.36 -9.27
CA LEU A 113 -6.99 -6.65 -7.96
C LEU A 113 -7.98 -7.80 -8.07
N ASP A 114 -7.88 -8.77 -7.15
CA ASP A 114 -8.87 -9.84 -7.03
C ASP A 114 -10.13 -9.34 -6.29
N PRO A 115 -11.30 -9.26 -6.97
CA PRO A 115 -12.54 -8.80 -6.34
C PRO A 115 -13.01 -9.68 -5.17
N ALA A 116 -12.59 -10.95 -5.14
CA ALA A 116 -12.96 -11.89 -4.08
C ALA A 116 -12.31 -11.57 -2.72
N LEU A 117 -11.25 -10.75 -2.70
CA LEU A 117 -10.58 -10.34 -1.46
C LEU A 117 -11.41 -9.39 -0.60
N SER A 118 -12.47 -8.78 -1.15
CA SER A 118 -13.28 -7.76 -0.47
C SER A 118 -14.59 -8.27 0.11
N THR A 119 -14.88 -9.58 0.06
CA THR A 119 -16.22 -10.13 0.35
C THR A 119 -16.49 -10.47 1.82
N ALA A 120 -15.57 -10.17 2.73
CA ALA A 120 -15.86 -10.32 4.16
C ALA A 120 -16.81 -9.21 4.61
N PRO A 121 -17.96 -9.51 5.26
CA PRO A 121 -18.78 -8.47 5.86
C PRO A 121 -17.97 -7.77 6.94
N ALA A 122 -17.92 -6.43 6.91
CA ALA A 122 -17.35 -5.62 7.98
C ALA A 122 -17.94 -6.12 9.30
N ALA A 123 -17.08 -6.53 10.23
CA ALA A 123 -17.55 -7.06 11.51
C ALA A 123 -18.28 -5.93 12.23
N ALA A 124 -19.51 -6.18 12.68
CA ALA A 124 -20.25 -5.19 13.46
C ALA A 124 -19.48 -4.92 14.77
N HIS A 125 -18.75 -3.82 14.83
CA HIS A 125 -18.04 -3.42 16.03
C HIS A 125 -19.07 -2.88 17.05
N PRO A 126 -19.14 -3.42 18.28
CA PRO A 126 -19.89 -2.77 19.32
C PRO A 126 -19.19 -1.44 19.64
N ALA A 127 -19.95 -0.34 19.61
CA ALA A 127 -19.48 0.97 20.01
C ALA A 127 -18.97 0.95 21.47
N PRO A 128 -17.99 1.82 21.83
CA PRO A 128 -17.51 1.93 23.20
C PRO A 128 -18.58 2.37 24.20
#